data_AF-A0A9E1SY58-F1
#
_entry.id   AF-A0A9E1SY58-F1
#
_cell.length_a   1.000
_cell.length_b   1.000
_cell.length_c   1.000
_cell.angle_alpha   90.00
_cell.angle_beta   90.00
_cell.angle_gamma   90.00
#
_symmetry.space_group_name_H-M   'P 1'
#
loop_
_entity.id
_entity.type
_entity.pdbx_description
1 polymer ?
#
loop_
_entity_poly.entity_id
_entity_poly.type
_entity_poly.pdbx_seq_one_letter_code
_entity_poly.pdbx_strand_id
1 'polypeptide(L)'
;MTRHQTDTFLSEVRNAVIATNRYDGAPQLSTVWYLYEHGLIYVGFEAKSAKHRNIMRDQRVSMCVGGEHPDSRTVTIYGTAEYID
;
A
#
# COMPACT_ATOMS: atom_id res chain seq x y z
N MET A 1 -10.53 -13.26 6.46
CA MET A 1 -11.32 -12.13 6.96
C MET A 1 -12.48 -11.90 6.00
N THR A 2 -13.67 -11.60 6.50
CA THR A 2 -14.78 -11.11 5.67
C THR A 2 -14.45 -9.70 5.16
N ARG A 3 -15.20 -9.19 4.17
CA ARG A 3 -15.02 -7.81 3.69
C ARG A 3 -15.09 -6.80 4.84
N HIS A 4 -16.13 -6.87 5.67
CA HIS A 4 -16.28 -6.00 6.82
C HIS A 4 -15.10 -6.10 7.81
N GLN A 5 -14.60 -7.31 8.08
CA GLN A 5 -13.41 -7.47 8.94
C GLN A 5 -12.15 -6.87 8.32
N THR A 6 -11.97 -6.99 7.01
CA THR A 6 -10.86 -6.36 6.27
C THR A 6 -10.99 -4.83 6.32
N ASP A 7 -12.20 -4.30 6.12
CA ASP A 7 -12.46 -2.86 6.18
C ASP A 7 -12.11 -2.31 7.57
N THR A 8 -12.62 -2.95 8.63
CA THR A 8 -12.28 -2.59 10.02
C THR A 8 -10.78 -2.68 10.28
N PHE A 9 -10.12 -3.73 9.80
CA PHE A 9 -8.68 -3.89 9.99
C PHE A 9 -7.87 -2.78 9.31
N LEU A 10 -8.25 -2.38 8.08
CA LEU A 10 -7.57 -1.35 7.31
C LEU A 10 -7.86 0.06 7.83
N SER A 11 -9.00 0.29 8.48
CA SER A 11 -9.36 1.60 9.06
C SER A 11 -8.51 2.01 10.28
N GLU A 12 -7.75 1.08 10.88
CA GLU A 12 -6.82 1.40 11.97
C GLU A 12 -5.46 1.89 11.43
N VAL A 13 -4.77 2.74 12.21
CA VAL A 13 -3.41 3.19 11.86
C VAL A 13 -2.44 2.02 12.02
N ARG A 14 -1.90 1.54 10.90
CA ARG A 14 -0.99 0.38 10.86
C ARG A 14 0.19 0.61 9.93
N ASN A 15 1.28 -0.09 10.20
CA ASN A 15 2.42 -0.12 9.31
C ASN A 15 2.09 -0.92 8.03
N ALA A 16 2.36 -0.30 6.88
CA ALA A 16 2.19 -0.94 5.59
C ALA A 16 3.51 -0.94 4.81
N VAL A 17 3.70 -1.96 3.98
CA VAL A 17 4.79 -2.03 3.00
C VAL A 17 4.17 -2.06 1.62
N ILE A 18 4.52 -1.07 0.79
CA ILE A 18 4.14 -1.03 -0.63
C ILE A 18 5.32 -1.48 -1.49
N ALA A 19 5.02 -2.34 -2.45
CA ALA A 19 5.90 -2.77 -3.53
C ALA A 19 5.48 -2.08 -4.84
N THR A 20 6.43 -1.41 -5.48
CA THR A 20 6.27 -0.82 -6.82
C THR A 20 7.22 -1.48 -7.81
N ASN A 21 6.77 -1.68 -9.05
CA ASN A 21 7.59 -2.31 -10.08
C ASN A 21 8.70 -1.35 -10.55
N ARG A 22 9.96 -1.79 -10.47
CA ARG A 22 11.09 -1.08 -11.07
C ARG A 22 11.12 -1.30 -12.59
N TYR A 23 12.00 -0.58 -13.30
CA TYR A 23 12.16 -0.76 -14.76
C TYR A 23 12.63 -2.19 -15.05
N ASP A 24 13.54 -2.66 -14.21
CA ASP A 24 14.14 -3.98 -14.24
C ASP A 24 14.37 -4.52 -12.81
N GLY A 25 14.53 -5.84 -12.72
CA GLY A 25 14.83 -6.53 -11.48
C GLY A 25 13.68 -6.62 -10.49
N ALA A 26 14.03 -6.86 -9.22
CA ALA A 26 13.06 -7.02 -8.12
C ALA A 26 12.27 -5.72 -7.84
N PRO A 27 11.04 -5.80 -7.30
CA PRO A 27 10.25 -4.62 -6.95
C PRO A 27 10.94 -3.77 -5.86
N GLN A 28 10.65 -2.47 -5.87
CA GLN A 28 11.08 -1.57 -4.80
C GLN A 28 10.04 -1.62 -3.66
N LEU A 29 10.48 -2.02 -2.46
CA LEU A 29 9.67 -2.02 -1.26
C LEU A 29 9.94 -0.79 -0.39
N SER A 30 8.91 -0.24 0.21
CA SER A 30 9.04 0.83 1.21
C SER A 30 7.93 0.78 2.23
N THR A 31 8.26 1.11 3.48
CA THR A 31 7.27 1.37 4.51
C THR A 31 6.51 2.66 4.20
N VAL A 32 5.21 2.65 4.45
CA VAL A 32 4.32 3.79 4.26
C VAL A 32 3.27 3.82 5.36
N TRP A 33 2.77 5.02 5.62
CA TRP A 33 1.47 5.20 6.24
C TRP A 33 0.41 5.34 5.16
N TYR A 34 -0.81 4.98 5.51
CA TYR A 34 -1.93 5.02 4.59
C TYR A 34 -3.20 5.47 5.30
N LEU A 35 -4.14 5.94 4.51
CA LEU A 35 -5.53 6.17 4.90
C LEU A 35 -6.41 5.21 4.10
N TYR A 36 -7.37 4.58 4.76
CA TYR A 36 -8.37 3.72 4.12
C TYR A 36 -9.75 4.37 4.16
N GLU A 37 -10.30 4.69 3.00
CA GLU A 37 -11.63 5.28 2.86
C GLU A 37 -12.39 4.63 1.70
N HIS A 38 -13.62 4.19 1.96
CA HIS A 38 -14.56 3.71 0.93
C HIS A 38 -13.98 2.65 -0.04
N GLY A 39 -13.11 1.76 0.43
CA GLY A 39 -12.49 0.73 -0.41
C GLY A 39 -11.21 1.19 -1.13
N LEU A 40 -10.76 2.43 -0.91
CA LEU A 40 -9.56 2.99 -1.49
C LEU A 40 -8.48 3.18 -0.41
N ILE A 41 -7.22 3.04 -0.85
CA ILE A 41 -6.04 3.27 -0.04
C ILE A 41 -5.34 4.51 -0.57
N TYR A 42 -5.16 5.50 0.29
CA TYR A 42 -4.38 6.69 0.01
C TYR A 42 -3.03 6.57 0.71
N VAL A 43 -1.96 6.79 -0.03
CA VAL A 43 -0.58 6.69 0.47
C VAL A 43 0.11 8.03 0.26
N GLY A 44 0.50 8.70 1.36
CA GLY A 44 1.28 9.92 1.29
C GLY A 44 2.74 9.64 0.96
N PHE A 45 3.29 10.32 -0.04
CA PHE A 45 4.73 10.27 -0.36
C PHE A 45 5.21 11.53 -1.09
N GLU A 46 6.52 11.77 -1.04
CA GLU A 46 7.13 12.87 -1.79
C GLU A 46 7.15 12.59 -3.30
N ALA A 47 6.82 13.58 -4.12
CA ALA A 47 6.83 13.48 -5.58
C ALA A 47 8.22 13.17 -6.19
N LYS A 48 9.31 13.36 -5.45
CA LYS A 48 10.67 12.99 -5.93
C LYS A 48 11.08 11.56 -5.54
N SER A 49 10.20 10.80 -4.90
CA SER A 49 10.49 9.44 -4.44
C SER A 49 10.65 8.43 -5.58
N ALA A 50 11.32 7.32 -5.28
CA ALA A 50 11.44 6.20 -6.21
C ALA A 50 10.08 5.58 -6.56
N LYS A 51 9.19 5.46 -5.57
CA LYS A 51 7.82 4.93 -5.77
C LYS A 51 6.99 5.81 -6.69
N HIS A 52 7.10 7.14 -6.61
CA HIS A 52 6.46 8.04 -7.56
C HIS A 52 6.90 7.74 -9.00
N ARG A 53 8.22 7.73 -9.26
CA ARG A 53 8.75 7.42 -10.60
C ARG A 53 8.34 6.05 -11.10
N ASN A 54 8.29 5.05 -10.22
CA ASN A 54 7.85 3.71 -10.58
C ASN A 54 6.37 3.66 -10.95
N ILE A 55 5.49 4.27 -10.14
CA ILE A 55 4.03 4.31 -10.36
C ILE A 55 3.68 5.05 -11.66
N MET A 56 4.36 6.16 -11.95
CA MET A 56 4.16 6.91 -13.19
C MET A 56 4.52 6.11 -14.45
N ARG A 57 5.39 5.10 -14.33
CA ARG A 57 5.73 4.18 -15.43
C ARG A 57 4.83 2.94 -15.46
N ASP A 58 4.60 2.33 -14.30
CA ASP A 58 3.81 1.12 -14.14
C ASP A 58 2.96 1.26 -12.88
N GLN A 59 1.66 1.44 -13.09
CA GLN A 59 0.70 1.70 -12.03
C GLN A 59 0.42 0.47 -11.16
N ARG A 60 0.83 -0.74 -11.58
CA ARG A 60 0.57 -1.96 -10.80
C ARG A 60 1.37 -1.96 -9.51
N VAL A 61 0.68 -2.16 -8.40
CA VAL A 61 1.26 -2.19 -7.07
C VAL A 61 0.78 -3.39 -6.28
N SER A 62 1.57 -3.76 -5.27
CA SER A 62 1.14 -4.67 -4.21
C SER A 62 1.44 -4.04 -2.87
N MET A 63 0.56 -4.18 -1.90
CA MET A 63 0.76 -3.65 -0.55
C MET A 63 0.43 -4.72 0.48
N CYS A 64 1.17 -4.74 1.58
CA CYS A 64 0.93 -5.60 2.73
C CYS A 64 0.74 -4.72 3.96
N VAL A 65 -0.38 -4.90 4.66
CA VAL A 65 -0.66 -4.28 5.95
C VAL A 65 -0.63 -5.36 7.01
N GLY A 66 0.31 -5.23 7.95
CA GLY A 66 0.46 -6.16 9.06
C GLY A 66 -0.23 -5.66 10.33
N GLY A 67 -0.74 -6.60 11.12
CA GLY A 67 -1.09 -6.35 12.50
C GLY A 67 0.16 -6.07 13.35
N GLU A 68 -0.03 -5.42 14.48
CA GLU A 68 1.02 -5.22 15.49
C GLU A 68 0.81 -6.22 16.63
N HIS A 69 1.88 -6.73 17.22
CA HIS A 69 1.80 -7.76 18.27
C HIS A 69 0.80 -7.37 19.38
N PRO A 70 -0.12 -8.28 19.78
CA PRO A 70 -0.17 -9.71 19.43
C PRO A 70 -0.98 -10.05 18.16
N ASP A 71 -1.46 -9.06 17.42
CA ASP A 71 -2.28 -9.25 16.23
C ASP A 71 -1.45 -9.77 15.05
N SER A 72 -1.63 -11.05 14.71
CA SER A 72 -0.93 -11.70 13.59
C SER A 72 -1.68 -11.61 12.25
N ARG A 73 -2.77 -10.84 12.17
CA ARG A 73 -3.52 -10.68 10.93
C ARG A 73 -2.70 -9.89 9.91
N THR A 74 -2.93 -10.19 8.64
CA THR A 74 -2.34 -9.47 7.52
C THR A 74 -3.36 -9.30 6.40
N VAL A 75 -3.31 -8.16 5.72
CA VAL A 75 -4.08 -7.90 4.49
C VAL A 75 -3.10 -7.62 3.36
N THR A 76 -3.17 -8.44 2.32
CA THR A 76 -2.45 -8.17 1.07
C THR A 76 -3.40 -7.55 0.06
N ILE A 77 -2.98 -6.45 -0.54
CA ILE A 77 -3.73 -5.65 -1.49
C ILE A 77 -2.99 -5.69 -2.82
N TYR A 78 -3.70 -5.98 -3.89
CA TYR A 78 -3.21 -5.90 -5.27
C TYR A 78 -4.08 -4.89 -5.99
N GLY A 79 -3.47 -4.00 -6.79
CA GLY A 79 -4.23 -3.01 -7.52
C GLY A 79 -3.38 -2.13 -8.42
N THR A 80 -3.98 -1.05 -8.88
CA THR A 80 -3.33 0.02 -9.64
C THR A 80 -3.35 1.30 -8.81
N ALA A 81 -2.25 2.04 -8.82
CA ALA A 81 -2.12 3.32 -8.15
C ALA A 81 -2.23 4.47 -9.16
N GLU A 82 -3.00 5.48 -8.79
CA GLU A 82 -3.08 6.78 -9.47
C GLU A 82 -2.38 7.84 -8.62
N TYR A 83 -1.63 8.74 -9.27
CA TYR A 83 -1.05 9.89 -8.58
C TYR A 83 -2.08 11.02 -8.51
N ILE A 84 -2.29 11.56 -7.31
CA ILE A 84 -3.19 12.69 -7.04
C ILE A 84 -2.30 13.84 -6.53
N ASP A 85 -2.46 15.02 -7.13
CA ASP A 85 -1.74 16.25 -6.76
C ASP A 85 -2.47 17.07 -5.69
#